data_AF-A0A7T8GTD4-F1
#
_entry.id   AF-A0A7T8GTD4-F1
#
_cell.length_a   1.000
_cell.length_b   1.000
_cell.length_c   1.000
_cell.angle_alpha   90.00
_cell.angle_beta   90.00
_cell.angle_gamma   90.00
#
_symmetry.space_group_name_H-M   'P 1'
#
loop_
_entity.id
_entity.type
_entity.pdbx_description
1 polymer ?
#
loop_
_entity_poly.entity_id
_entity_poly.type
_entity_poly.pdbx_seq_one_letter_code
_entity_poly.pdbx_strand_id
1 'polypeptide(L)'
;MNEKLNAEINKLIKRTPDGLYQCIPCKKTTKRLQNLQFHVESLHVITDGFECKFCGTVLKTRQSHQKHVKKHERTPAYVQTR
;
A
#
# COMPACT_ATOMS: atom_id res chain seq x y z
N MET A 1 -10.44 -3.05 -2.35
CA MET A 1 -9.61 -1.84 -2.67
C MET A 1 -8.14 -2.23 -2.59
N ASN A 2 -7.47 -2.21 -3.74
CA ASN A 2 -6.04 -2.47 -3.97
C ASN A 2 -5.54 -3.92 -3.82
N GLU A 3 -6.40 -4.90 -4.05
CA GLU A 3 -5.98 -6.32 -4.15
C GLU A 3 -5.07 -6.57 -5.36
N LYS A 4 -5.31 -5.88 -6.48
CA LYS A 4 -4.43 -5.93 -7.66
C LYS A 4 -3.01 -5.43 -7.33
N LEU A 5 -2.91 -4.30 -6.61
CA LEU A 5 -1.63 -3.75 -6.18
C LEU A 5 -0.88 -4.69 -5.22
N ASN A 6 -1.61 -5.30 -4.27
CA ASN A 6 -1.05 -6.32 -3.37
C ASN A 6 -0.48 -7.52 -4.15
N ALA A 7 -1.18 -7.99 -5.17
CA ALA A 7 -0.73 -9.11 -6.00
C ALA A 7 0.57 -8.75 -6.74
N GLU A 8 0.64 -7.57 -7.34
CA GLU A 8 1.84 -7.09 -8.03
C GLU A 8 3.03 -6.94 -7.07
N ILE A 9 2.82 -6.39 -5.88
CA ILE A 9 3.87 -6.27 -4.85
C ILE A 9 4.38 -7.66 -4.44
N ASN A 10 3.47 -8.60 -4.18
CA ASN A 10 3.85 -9.95 -3.72
C ASN A 10 4.60 -10.74 -4.79
N LYS A 11 4.33 -10.52 -6.10
CA LYS A 11 5.09 -11.14 -7.19
C LYS A 11 6.58 -10.76 -7.18
N LEU A 12 6.92 -9.60 -6.63
CA LEU A 12 8.30 -9.10 -6.55
C LEU A 12 9.02 -9.53 -5.26
N ILE A 13 8.37 -10.38 -4.45
CA ILE A 13 8.88 -10.88 -3.18
C ILE A 13 9.05 -12.40 -3.27
N LYS A 14 10.19 -12.89 -2.79
CA LYS A 14 10.42 -14.33 -2.60
C LYS A 14 10.90 -14.63 -1.18
N ARG A 15 10.73 -15.87 -0.73
CA ARG A 15 11.26 -16.34 0.55
C ARG A 15 12.62 -17.01 0.34
N THR A 16 13.60 -16.69 1.18
CA THR A 16 14.93 -17.30 1.15
C THR A 16 14.97 -18.57 2.01
N PRO A 17 15.97 -19.46 1.81
CA PRO A 17 16.18 -20.64 2.66
C PRO A 17 16.31 -20.27 4.15
N ASP A 18 16.89 -19.12 4.46
CA ASP A 18 17.03 -18.56 5.82
C ASP A 18 15.70 -18.06 6.44
N GLY A 19 14.58 -18.25 5.74
CA GLY A 19 13.26 -17.81 6.18
C GLY A 19 13.02 -16.30 6.05
N LEU A 20 13.92 -15.55 5.40
CA LEU A 20 13.78 -14.12 5.14
C LEU A 20 12.94 -13.86 3.90
N TYR A 21 12.42 -12.64 3.79
CA TYR A 21 11.78 -12.15 2.58
C TYR A 21 12.77 -11.32 1.77
N GLN A 22 12.89 -11.61 0.48
CA GLN A 22 13.80 -10.95 -0.44
C GLN A 22 13.04 -10.27 -1.59
N CYS A 23 13.39 -9.01 -1.85
CA CYS A 23 12.95 -8.28 -3.03
C CYS A 23 13.69 -8.81 -4.26
N ILE A 24 12.96 -9.15 -5.32
CA ILE A 24 13.53 -9.67 -6.56
C ILE A 24 14.31 -8.57 -7.33
N PRO A 25 13.75 -7.36 -7.57
CA PRO A 25 14.44 -6.28 -8.28
C PRO A 25 15.80 -5.86 -7.71
N CYS A 26 15.89 -5.61 -6.40
CA CYS A 26 17.10 -5.03 -5.79
C CYS A 26 17.80 -5.97 -4.79
N LYS A 27 17.31 -7.21 -4.64
CA LYS A 27 17.86 -8.24 -3.73
C LYS A 27 17.85 -7.87 -2.24
N LYS A 28 17.18 -6.79 -1.83
CA LYS A 28 17.04 -6.40 -0.41
C LYS A 28 16.29 -7.46 0.39
N THR A 29 16.80 -7.81 1.56
CA THR A 29 16.19 -8.81 2.45
C THR A 29 15.64 -8.18 3.73
N THR A 30 14.54 -8.73 4.25
CA THR A 30 14.00 -8.35 5.56
C THR A 30 13.38 -9.55 6.28
N LYS A 31 13.28 -9.48 7.61
CA LYS A 31 12.61 -10.50 8.44
C LYS A 31 11.08 -10.42 8.37
N ARG A 32 10.50 -9.31 7.92
CA ARG A 32 9.04 -9.05 7.98
C ARG A 32 8.49 -8.76 6.59
N LEU A 33 7.53 -9.56 6.13
CA LEU A 33 6.89 -9.41 4.81
C LEU A 33 6.37 -7.98 4.58
N GLN A 34 5.67 -7.40 5.56
CA GLN A 34 5.10 -6.05 5.45
C GLN A 34 6.13 -4.96 5.15
N ASN A 35 7.35 -5.08 5.69
CA ASN A 35 8.42 -4.11 5.47
C ASN A 35 8.90 -4.19 4.02
N LEU A 36 8.98 -5.42 3.49
CA LEU A 36 9.35 -5.64 2.12
C LEU A 36 8.25 -5.23 1.14
N GLN A 37 6.98 -5.47 1.49
CA GLN A 37 5.83 -4.97 0.73
C GLN A 37 5.85 -3.45 0.61
N PHE A 38 6.08 -2.73 1.71
CA PHE A 38 6.22 -1.27 1.68
C PHE A 38 7.42 -0.82 0.84
N HIS A 39 8.55 -1.51 0.96
CA HIS A 39 9.74 -1.22 0.16
C HIS A 39 9.46 -1.37 -1.35
N VAL A 40 8.82 -2.48 -1.75
CA VAL A 40 8.44 -2.73 -3.15
C VAL A 40 7.39 -1.72 -3.61
N GLU A 41 6.35 -1.47 -2.81
CA GLU A 41 5.29 -0.49 -3.10
C GLU A 41 5.85 0.92 -3.30
N SER A 42 6.89 1.30 -2.56
CA SER A 42 7.46 2.66 -2.58
C SER A 42 8.51 2.87 -3.67
N LEU A 43 9.31 1.83 -3.99
CA LEU A 43 10.49 1.98 -4.87
C LEU A 43 10.38 1.23 -6.19
N HIS A 44 9.51 0.23 -6.28
CA HIS A 44 9.42 -0.64 -7.46
C HIS A 44 8.03 -0.62 -8.10
N VAL A 45 7.04 -0.06 -7.41
CA VAL A 45 5.70 0.14 -7.95
C VAL A 45 5.42 1.63 -7.99
N ILE A 46 5.25 2.18 -9.19
CA ILE A 46 4.78 3.55 -9.35
C ILE A 46 3.26 3.49 -9.26
N THR A 47 2.71 4.07 -8.20
CA THR A 47 1.26 4.23 -8.05
C THR A 47 0.91 5.70 -8.22
N ASP A 48 -0.21 6.00 -8.87
CA ASP A 48 -0.78 7.36 -8.95
C ASP A 48 -1.25 7.91 -7.58
N GLY A 49 -1.01 7.16 -6.50
CA GLY A 49 -1.53 7.41 -5.18
C GLY A 49 -2.90 6.76 -4.97
N PHE A 50 -3.48 7.02 -3.81
CA PHE A 50 -4.74 6.47 -3.38
C PHE A 50 -5.77 7.58 -3.28
N GLU A 51 -6.59 7.70 -4.32
CA GLU A 51 -7.69 8.65 -4.35
C GLU A 51 -8.80 8.23 -3.37
N CYS A 52 -9.14 9.15 -2.47
CA CYS A 52 -10.27 8.97 -1.57
C CYS A 52 -11.59 9.14 -2.33
N LYS A 53 -12.43 8.09 -2.34
CA LYS A 53 -13.74 8.14 -2.99
C LYS A 53 -14.74 9.10 -2.33
N PHE A 54 -14.49 9.54 -1.10
CA PHE A 54 -15.39 10.43 -0.36
C PHE A 54 -15.12 11.92 -0.62
N CYS A 55 -13.87 12.30 -0.91
CA CYS A 55 -13.49 13.71 -1.06
C CYS A 55 -12.46 13.99 -2.17
N GLY A 56 -12.09 12.98 -2.97
CA GLY A 56 -11.15 13.11 -4.08
C GLY A 56 -9.69 13.36 -3.69
N THR A 57 -9.36 13.40 -2.39
CA THR A 57 -7.97 13.64 -1.97
C THR A 57 -7.09 12.45 -2.32
N VAL A 58 -5.99 12.70 -3.05
CA VAL A 58 -5.01 11.68 -3.41
C VAL A 58 -3.93 11.60 -2.33
N LEU A 59 -3.84 10.43 -1.70
CA LEU A 59 -2.87 10.15 -0.64
C LEU A 59 -1.72 9.32 -1.21
N LYS A 60 -0.47 9.70 -0.90
CA LYS A 60 0.73 9.02 -1.43
C LYS A 60 0.96 7.62 -0.85
N THR A 61 0.31 7.25 0.26
CA THR A 61 0.50 5.95 0.91
C THR A 61 -0.82 5.34 1.38
N ARG A 62 -0.87 4.01 1.41
CA ARG A 62 -2.07 3.26 1.83
C ARG A 62 -2.46 3.49 3.27
N GLN A 63 -1.47 3.58 4.16
CA GLN A 63 -1.73 3.79 5.58
C GLN A 63 -2.39 5.16 5.79
N SER A 64 -1.90 6.19 5.11
CA SER A 64 -2.50 7.52 5.16
C SER A 64 -3.91 7.52 4.56
N HIS A 65 -4.11 6.84 3.42
CA HIS A 65 -5.44 6.69 2.82
C HIS A 65 -6.43 5.94 3.73
N GLN A 66 -6.05 4.83 4.34
CA GLN A 66 -6.92 4.09 5.26
C GLN A 66 -7.27 4.91 6.51
N LYS A 67 -6.30 5.60 7.11
CA LYS A 67 -6.55 6.50 8.24
C LYS A 67 -7.47 7.65 7.83
N HIS A 68 -7.31 8.18 6.62
CA HIS A 68 -8.14 9.22 6.06
C HIS A 68 -9.60 8.75 5.85
N VAL A 69 -9.80 7.60 5.18
CA VAL A 69 -11.14 7.01 4.96
C VAL A 69 -11.84 6.71 6.28
N LYS A 70 -11.11 6.18 7.27
CA LYS A 70 -11.65 5.95 8.62
C LYS A 70 -12.09 7.20 9.38
N LYS A 71 -11.68 8.40 8.95
CA LYS A 71 -12.20 9.66 9.51
C LYS A 71 -13.58 9.98 8.95
N HIS A 72 -13.78 9.75 7.64
CA HIS A 72 -15.10 9.90 7.00
C HIS A 72 -16.16 8.99 7.67
N GLU A 73 -15.79 7.76 8.05
CA GLU A 73 -16.69 6.84 8.75
C GLU A 73 -17.05 7.28 10.19
N ARG A 74 -16.20 8.09 10.84
CA ARG A 74 -16.42 8.54 12.24
C ARG A 74 -17.13 9.88 12.35
N THR A 75 -17.16 10.66 11.29
CA THR A 75 -17.87 11.92 11.23
C THR A 75 -18.84 11.89 10.05
N PRO A 76 -20.15 11.67 10.27
CA PRO A 76 -21.14 11.74 9.19
C PRO A 76 -21.32 13.16 8.60
N ALA A 77 -20.49 14.13 9.00
CA ALA A 77 -20.59 15.54 8.61
C ALA A 77 -19.98 15.87 7.24
N TYR A 78 -19.51 14.88 6.47
CA TYR A 78 -19.08 15.11 5.09
C TYR A 78 -19.73 14.09 4.15
N VAL A 79 -21.06 14.14 4.10
CA VAL A 79 -21.83 13.54 3.03
C VAL A 79 -21.46 14.29 1.76
N GLN A 80 -20.59 13.68 0.97
CA GLN A 80 -20.63 13.64 -0.49
C GLN A 80 -21.30 14.86 -1.14
N THR A 81 -20.51 15.87 -1.51
CA THR A 81 -20.93 16.80 -2.57
C THR A 81 -20.66 16.13 -3.92
N ARG A 82 -21.57 15.24 -4.33
CA ARG A 82 -21.92 15.02 -5.73
C ARG A 82 -23.17 14.15 -5.86
#